data_AF-A0A0Q7X3D3-F1
#
_entry.id   AF-A0A0Q7X3D3-F1
#
_cell.length_a   1.000
_cell.length_b   1.000
_cell.length_c   1.000
_cell.angle_alpha   90.00
_cell.angle_beta   90.00
_cell.angle_gamma   90.00
#
_symmetry.space_group_name_H-M   'P 1'
#
loop_
_entity.id
_entity.type
_entity.pdbx_description
1 polymer ?
#
loop_
_entity_poly.entity_id
_entity_poly.type
_entity_poly.pdbx_seq_one_letter_code
_entity_poly.pdbx_strand_id
1 'polypeptide(L)' 'MVVLLSGLVFWLVLAVVNAENQRNALANMQCRDRVFKEEIDRQCMLSVQSREHWWQHLYYAMKHTKPQK' A
#
# COMPACT_ATOMS: atom_id res chain seq x y z
N MET A 1 -3.11 -29.31 3.14
CA MET A 1 -3.30 -28.20 4.10
C MET A 1 -2.15 -27.20 4.07
N VAL A 2 -0.89 -27.60 4.30
CA VAL A 2 0.26 -26.67 4.35
C VAL A 2 0.38 -25.78 3.10
N VAL A 3 0.29 -26.37 1.90
CA VAL A 3 0.39 -25.62 0.62
C VAL A 3 -0.70 -24.56 0.47
N LEU A 4 -1.93 -24.87 0.86
CA LEU A 4 -3.06 -23.94 0.79
C LEU A 4 -2.86 -22.79 1.79
N LEU A 5 -2.43 -23.11 3.00
CA LEU A 5 -2.18 -22.10 4.04
C LEU A 5 -1.01 -21.20 3.66
N SER A 6 0.08 -21.74 3.12
CA SER A 6 1.21 -20.92 2.65
C SER A 6 0.80 -20.02 1.49
N GLY A 7 -0.01 -20.53 0.56
CA GLY A 7 -0.56 -19.72 -0.53
C GLY A 7 -1.43 -18.57 -0.03
N LEU A 8 -2.31 -18.83 0.95
CA LEU A 8 -3.15 -17.81 1.57
C LEU A 8 -2.31 -16.75 2.31
N VAL A 9 -1.32 -17.16 3.10
CA VAL A 9 -0.40 -16.23 3.79
C VAL A 9 0.33 -15.35 2.78
N PHE A 10 0.85 -15.94 1.71
CA PHE A 10 1.54 -15.19 0.66
C PHE A 10 0.61 -14.17 -0.01
N TRP A 11 -0.61 -14.58 -0.35
CA TRP A 11 -1.63 -13.68 -0.93
C TRP A 11 -1.97 -12.52 0.00
N LEU A 12 -2.15 -12.79 1.30
CA LEU A 12 -2.42 -11.75 2.31
C LEU A 12 -1.24 -10.78 2.45
N VAL A 13 0.01 -11.26 2.41
CA VAL A 13 1.20 -10.41 2.44
C VAL A 13 1.21 -9.44 1.25
N LEU A 14 0.92 -9.92 0.04
CA LEU A 14 0.81 -9.06 -1.14
C LEU A 14 -0.32 -8.03 -1.01
N ALA A 15 -1.47 -8.43 -0.47
CA ALA A 15 -2.59 -7.53 -0.23
C ALA A 15 -2.23 -6.42 0.77
N VAL A 16 -1.54 -6.76 1.86
CA VAL A 16 -1.06 -5.78 2.86
C VAL A 16 -0.04 -4.82 2.26
N VAL A 17 0.93 -5.33 1.50
CA VAL A 17 1.93 -4.49 0.81
C VAL A 17 1.26 -3.49 -0.12
N ASN A 18 0.28 -3.92 -0.93
CA ASN A 18 -0.43 -3.04 -1.85
C ASN A 18 -1.25 -1.97 -1.10
N ALA A 19 -1.98 -2.37 -0.05
CA ALA A 19 -2.78 -1.44 0.75
C ALA A 19 -1.91 -0.39 1.46
N GLU A 20 -0.78 -0.80 2.05
CA GLU A 20 0.14 0.12 2.72
C GLU A 20 0.88 1.02 1.72
N ASN A 21 1.19 0.53 0.53
CA ASN A 21 1.74 1.36 -0.53
C ASN A 21 0.77 2.49 -0.94
N GLN A 22 -0.51 2.16 -1.13
CA GLN A 22 -1.54 3.15 -1.44
C GLN A 22 -1.74 4.15 -0.28
N ARG A 23 -1.80 3.68 0.96
CA ARG A 23 -1.88 4.55 2.14
C ARG A 23 -0.71 5.53 2.21
N ASN A 24 0.51 5.03 2.02
CA ASN A 24 1.71 5.86 2.07
C ASN A 24 1.77 6.85 0.89
N ALA A 25 1.27 6.47 -0.30
CA ALA A 25 1.12 7.40 -1.42
C ALA A 25 0.15 8.55 -1.10
N LEU A 26 -0.97 8.27 -0.45
CA LEU A 26 -1.94 9.27 0.00
C LEU A 26 -1.34 10.20 1.05
N ALA A 27 -0.66 9.65 2.06
CA ALA A 27 -0.03 10.44 3.11
C ALA A 27 1.03 11.41 2.57
N ASN A 28 1.74 11.02 1.50
CA ASN A 28 2.77 11.82 0.85
C ASN A 28 2.26 12.61 -0.38
N MET A 29 0.94 12.64 -0.62
CA MET A 29 0.32 13.39 -1.72
C MET A 29 0.89 13.06 -3.12
N GLN A 30 1.34 11.82 -3.34
CA GLN A 30 2.02 11.41 -4.57
C GLN A 30 1.08 11.27 -5.78
N CYS A 31 -0.21 11.07 -5.54
CA CYS A 31 -1.24 10.89 -6.58
C CYS A 31 -2.30 12.00 -6.55
N ARG A 32 -1.88 13.27 -6.51
CA ARG A 32 -2.81 14.40 -6.72
C ARG A 32 -3.18 14.54 -8.19
N ASP A 33 -4.45 14.77 -8.47
CA ASP A 33 -4.90 15.02 -9.83
C ASP A 33 -4.31 16.34 -10.37
N ARG A 34 -3.89 16.32 -11.65
CA ARG A 34 -3.20 17.44 -12.29
C ARG A 34 -4.15 18.58 -12.66
N VAL A 35 -5.41 18.25 -12.92
CA VAL A 35 -6.47 19.20 -13.31
C VAL A 35 -7.22 19.66 -12.06
N PHE A 36 -7.62 18.71 -11.21
CA PHE A 36 -8.38 18.96 -9.98
C PHE A 36 -7.50 18.74 -8.75
N LYS A 37 -6.76 19.76 -8.32
CA LYS A 37 -5.76 19.64 -7.23
C LYS A 37 -6.30 19.15 -5.88
N GLU A 38 -7.63 19.23 -5.68
CA GLU A 38 -8.32 18.71 -4.48
C GLU A 38 -8.68 17.23 -4.59
N GLU A 39 -8.58 16.62 -5.78
CA GLU A 39 -8.91 15.23 -6.04
C GLU A 39 -7.69 14.32 -6.10
N ILE A 40 -7.93 13.03 -5.91
CA ILE A 40 -6.93 11.96 -5.99
C ILE A 40 -7.01 11.30 -7.36
N ASP A 41 -5.88 11.23 -8.05
CA ASP A 41 -5.74 10.49 -9.29
C ASP A 41 -5.79 8.98 -9.00
N ARG A 42 -6.93 8.37 -9.30
CA ARG A 42 -7.15 6.93 -9.12
C ARG A 42 -6.28 6.08 -10.05
N GLN A 43 -5.92 6.58 -11.24
CA GLN A 43 -5.05 5.83 -12.15
C GLN A 43 -3.63 5.77 -11.59
N CYS A 44 -3.13 6.87 -11.04
CA CYS A 44 -1.85 6.88 -10.31
C CYS A 44 -1.87 5.88 -9.15
N MET A 45 -2.96 5.83 -8.37
CA MET A 45 -3.08 4.91 -7.21
C MET A 45 -3.00 3.43 -7.57
N LEU A 46 -3.24 3.04 -8.82
CA LEU A 46 -3.14 1.64 -9.27
C LEU A 46 -1.69 1.19 -9.49
N SER A 47 -0.78 2.10 -9.81
CA SER A 47 0.60 1.79 -10.22
C SER A 47 1.67 2.50 -9.39
N VAL A 48 1.28 3.40 -8.47
CA VAL A 48 2.21 4.16 -7.64
C VAL A 48 3.14 3.23 -6.86
N GLN A 49 4.42 3.58 -6.80
CA GLN A 49 5.38 2.98 -5.89
C GLN A 49 5.84 4.06 -4.91
N SER A 50 5.27 4.04 -3.71
CA SER A 50 5.51 5.09 -2.71
C SER A 50 6.79 4.88 -1.91
N ARG A 51 7.42 3.71 -2.03
CA ARG A 51 8.76 3.38 -1.49
C ARG A 51 9.53 2.53 -2.49
N GLU A 52 10.84 2.49 -2.31
CA GLU A 52 11.77 1.77 -3.20
C GLU A 52 11.55 0.26 -3.20
N HIS A 53 11.17 -0.31 -2.05
CA HIS A 53 11.07 -1.76 -1.90
C HIS A 53 9.79 -2.21 -1.20
N TRP A 54 9.20 -3.29 -1.71
CA TRP A 54 7.95 -3.87 -1.22
C TRP A 54 8.00 -4.26 0.26
N TRP A 55 9.15 -4.75 0.74
CA TRP A 55 9.31 -5.19 2.13
C TRP A 55 9.24 -4.02 3.12
N GLN A 56 9.51 -2.78 2.68
CA GLN A 56 9.37 -1.60 3.54
C GLN A 56 7.90 -1.35 3.88
N HIS A 57 6.99 -1.57 2.94
CA HIS A 57 5.55 -1.52 3.19
C HIS A 57 5.13 -2.60 4.18
N LEU A 58 5.59 -3.84 3.97
CA LEU A 58 5.27 -4.94 4.88
C LEU A 58 5.79 -4.67 6.30
N TYR A 59 7.05 -4.25 6.44
CA TYR A 59 7.64 -3.91 7.73
C TYR A 59 6.88 -2.79 8.44
N TYR A 60 6.54 -1.72 7.70
CA TYR A 60 5.80 -0.60 8.28
C TYR A 60 4.41 -1.02 8.74
N ALA A 61 3.66 -1.78 7.91
CA ALA A 61 2.32 -2.27 8.25
C ALA A 61 2.33 -3.18 9.49
N MET A 62 3.32 -4.06 9.62
CA MET A 62 3.47 -4.93 10.80
C MET A 62 3.81 -4.15 12.08
N LYS A 63 4.53 -3.02 11.97
CA LYS A 63 4.84 -2.14 13.10
C LYS A 63 3.70 -1.18 13.46
N HIS A 64 2.86 -0.83 12.49
CA HIS A 64 1.79 0.16 12.63
C HIS A 64 0.42 -0.46 12.35
N THR A 65 -0.02 -1.34 13.25
CA THR A 65 -1.30 -2.04 13.16
C THR A 65 -2.51 -1.21 13.59
N LYS A 66 -2.27 0.04 14.01
CA LYS A 66 -3.30 1.00 14.42
C LYS A 66 -3.06 2.34 13.71
N PRO A 67 -4.11 3.09 13.39
CA PRO A 67 -3.95 4.46 12.90
C PRO A 67 -3.20 5.30 13.93
N GLN A 68 -2.29 6.16 13.45
CA GLN A 68 -1.64 7.18 14.26
C GLN A 68 -2.73 8.17 14.71
N LYS A 69 -2.74 8.53 15.99
CA LYS A 69 -3.69 9.50 16.55
C LYS A 69 -3.41 10.91 16.07
#